data_AF-A0A1I3WLX9-F1
#
_entry.id   AF-A0A1I3WLX9-F1
#
_cell.length_a   1.000
_cell.length_b   1.000
_cell.length_c   1.000
_cell.angle_alpha   90.00
_cell.angle_beta   90.00
_cell.angle_gamma   90.00
#
_symmetry.space_group_name_H-M   'P 1'
#
loop_
_entity.id
_entity.type
_entity.pdbx_description
1 polymer ?
#
loop_
_entity_poly.entity_id
_entity_poly.type
_entity_poly.pdbx_seq_one_letter_code
_entity_poly.pdbx_strand_id
1 'polypeptide(L)'
;MRKVMCVLRTKSFCFVVWIMALMALGAGAARAARIDDLYRAQVVVSGRGEANRATGFAQCLEDVLVKVSGDPRLIGDPRVTAIAGKAGSMVAAFTYRDRLSGVPIHDEQGSYDRPHDLTVDFDPIKIDAALEHLGREPWLSQRPRVVVVLKVTPRKGAPFMLSSDSGGASDADMRFSLAAAAARVGMPMELPLQANAGKSDPKAATGSVAAGNDGEVAELSGTLAWSDEAKGWIADWRIKTEGRDYLWQVRGVGFDEAFRNGMRGAAQVLSGNGQPA
;
A
#
# COMPACT_ATOMS: atom_id res chain seq x y z
N MET A 1 68.95 -18.64 -21.78
CA MET A 1 68.76 -17.31 -22.39
C MET A 1 67.27 -16.98 -22.43
N ARG A 2 66.91 -15.76 -22.02
CA ARG A 2 65.57 -15.10 -21.95
C ARG A 2 64.96 -14.95 -23.35
N LYS A 3 63.65 -14.74 -23.62
CA LYS A 3 62.37 -14.64 -22.89
C LYS A 3 61.27 -14.71 -23.97
N VAL A 4 60.18 -15.44 -23.72
CA VAL A 4 58.93 -15.37 -24.50
C VAL A 4 58.06 -14.25 -23.92
N MET A 5 57.53 -13.35 -24.76
CA MET A 5 56.64 -12.26 -24.38
C MET A 5 55.41 -12.34 -25.30
N CYS A 6 54.26 -12.77 -24.78
CA CYS A 6 53.19 -11.95 -24.18
C CYS A 6 52.14 -11.55 -25.22
N VAL A 7 51.07 -12.35 -25.32
CA VAL A 7 49.79 -11.96 -25.90
C VAL A 7 48.72 -12.41 -24.92
N LEU A 8 48.29 -11.53 -24.02
CA LEU A 8 47.09 -11.72 -23.20
C LEU A 8 46.76 -10.41 -22.46
N ARG A 9 46.27 -9.40 -23.20
CA ARG A 9 45.78 -8.18 -22.56
C ARG A 9 44.71 -7.45 -23.37
N THR A 10 43.61 -8.14 -23.66
CA THR A 10 42.44 -7.46 -24.28
C THR A 10 41.09 -8.05 -23.90
N LYS A 11 41.00 -9.29 -23.41
CA LYS A 11 39.70 -9.91 -23.08
C LYS A 11 39.16 -9.57 -21.68
N SER A 12 40.01 -9.17 -20.73
CA SER A 12 39.57 -8.90 -19.36
C SER A 12 38.84 -7.56 -19.18
N PHE A 13 39.06 -6.59 -20.06
CA PHE A 13 38.45 -5.26 -19.90
C PHE A 13 36.96 -5.24 -20.31
N CYS A 14 36.58 -6.02 -21.35
CA CYS A 14 35.18 -6.13 -21.76
C CYS A 14 34.31 -6.89 -20.75
N PHE A 15 34.88 -7.85 -20.00
CA PHE A 15 34.12 -8.66 -19.05
C PHE A 15 33.77 -7.89 -17.76
N VAL A 16 34.67 -7.01 -17.30
CA VAL A 16 34.44 -6.18 -16.10
C VAL A 16 33.41 -5.08 -16.38
N VAL A 17 33.40 -4.51 -17.60
CA VAL A 17 32.39 -3.52 -18.01
C VAL A 17 31.00 -4.16 -18.14
N TRP A 18 30.92 -5.43 -18.55
CA TRP A 18 29.66 -6.16 -18.63
C TRP A 18 29.07 -6.52 -17.24
N ILE A 19 29.92 -6.86 -16.27
CA ILE A 19 29.49 -7.12 -14.88
C ILE A 19 29.04 -5.83 -14.18
N MET A 20 29.68 -4.68 -14.42
CA MET A 20 29.20 -3.40 -13.90
C MET A 20 27.89 -2.93 -14.56
N ALA A 21 27.68 -3.21 -15.85
CA ALA A 21 26.43 -2.87 -16.54
C ALA A 21 25.24 -3.74 -16.08
N LEU A 22 25.46 -4.99 -15.68
CA LEU A 22 24.41 -5.84 -15.11
C LEU A 22 24.06 -5.51 -13.64
N MET A 23 24.98 -4.93 -12.87
CA MET A 23 24.67 -4.48 -11.49
C MET A 23 23.87 -3.17 -11.43
N ALA A 24 23.82 -2.39 -12.52
CA ALA A 24 23.06 -1.15 -12.58
C ALA A 24 21.56 -1.35 -12.91
N LEU A 25 21.12 -2.55 -13.29
CA LEU A 25 19.71 -2.84 -13.61
C LEU A 25 18.86 -3.32 -12.42
N GLY A 26 19.44 -3.40 -11.21
CA GLY A 26 18.77 -3.94 -10.01
C GLY A 26 18.21 -2.90 -9.04
N ALA A 27 18.40 -1.60 -9.28
CA ALA A 27 17.77 -0.57 -8.47
C ALA A 27 16.30 -0.44 -8.89
N GLY A 28 15.43 -1.25 -8.26
CA GLY A 28 13.99 -1.03 -8.31
C GLY A 28 13.74 0.41 -7.90
N ALA A 29 13.29 1.24 -8.85
CA ALA A 29 12.96 2.61 -8.57
C ALA A 29 11.84 2.61 -7.52
N ALA A 30 12.25 2.88 -6.30
CA ALA A 30 11.43 3.38 -5.24
C ALA A 30 10.62 4.58 -5.77
N ARG A 31 9.44 4.33 -6.33
CA ARG A 31 8.54 5.42 -6.67
C ARG A 31 7.99 5.93 -5.36
N ALA A 32 8.62 6.98 -4.83
CA ALA A 32 7.92 7.92 -3.96
C ALA A 32 6.59 8.24 -4.66
N ALA A 33 5.47 8.11 -3.94
CA ALA A 33 4.16 8.44 -4.50
C ALA A 33 4.26 9.87 -5.03
N ARG A 34 4.01 10.07 -6.33
CA ARG A 34 3.99 11.44 -6.86
C ARG A 34 2.85 12.18 -6.19
N ILE A 35 2.99 13.49 -5.97
CA ILE A 35 1.93 14.31 -5.36
C ILE A 35 0.60 14.10 -6.10
N ASP A 36 0.63 13.99 -7.43
CA ASP A 36 -0.54 13.69 -8.27
C ASP A 36 -1.21 12.34 -7.92
N ASP A 37 -0.43 11.35 -7.48
CA ASP A 37 -0.97 10.05 -7.06
C ASP A 37 -1.74 10.16 -5.73
N LEU A 38 -1.55 11.21 -4.92
CA LEU A 38 -2.27 11.41 -3.65
C LEU A 38 -3.73 11.82 -3.84
N TYR A 39 -4.02 12.59 -4.89
CA TYR A 39 -5.37 13.03 -5.24
C TYR A 39 -6.10 12.06 -6.19
N ARG A 40 -5.52 10.87 -6.37
CA ARG A 40 -6.07 9.79 -7.18
C ARG A 40 -6.48 8.60 -6.32
N ALA A 41 -7.65 8.04 -6.61
CA ALA A 41 -8.12 6.78 -6.06
C ALA A 41 -8.72 5.88 -7.15
N GLN A 42 -8.89 4.60 -6.82
CA GLN A 42 -9.47 3.60 -7.70
C GLN A 42 -10.42 2.71 -6.92
N VAL A 43 -11.56 2.38 -7.54
CA VAL A 43 -12.56 1.47 -6.97
C VAL A 43 -13.14 0.58 -8.05
N VAL A 44 -13.61 -0.60 -7.67
CA VAL A 44 -14.31 -1.51 -8.58
C VAL A 44 -15.79 -1.15 -8.59
N VAL A 45 -16.33 -0.93 -9.77
CA VAL A 45 -17.76 -0.67 -9.97
C VAL A 45 -18.35 -1.69 -10.93
N SER A 46 -19.61 -2.06 -10.71
CA SER A 46 -20.38 -2.89 -11.64
C SER A 46 -20.91 -1.99 -12.75
N GLY A 47 -20.30 -2.04 -13.93
CA GLY A 47 -20.73 -1.23 -15.08
C GLY A 47 -20.34 0.24 -15.04
N ARG A 48 -20.76 0.98 -16.08
CA ARG A 48 -20.38 2.38 -16.34
C ARG A 48 -21.53 3.38 -16.21
N GLY A 49 -22.69 2.90 -15.78
CA GLY A 49 -23.88 3.72 -15.56
C GLY A 49 -23.65 4.85 -14.57
N GLU A 50 -24.46 5.91 -14.67
CA GLU A 50 -24.31 7.11 -13.84
C GLU A 50 -24.44 6.83 -12.34
N ALA A 51 -25.38 5.97 -11.94
CA ALA A 51 -25.54 5.56 -10.54
C ALA A 51 -24.30 4.86 -10.00
N ASN A 52 -23.73 3.91 -10.76
CA ASN A 52 -22.52 3.18 -10.36
C ASN A 52 -21.30 4.11 -10.33
N ARG A 53 -21.23 5.08 -11.25
CA ARG A 53 -20.21 6.12 -11.26
C ARG A 53 -20.30 7.04 -10.05
N ALA A 54 -21.50 7.51 -9.70
CA ALA A 54 -21.70 8.39 -8.55
C ALA A 54 -21.28 7.71 -7.24
N THR A 55 -21.67 6.44 -7.05
CA THR A 55 -21.22 5.62 -5.92
C THR A 55 -19.70 5.46 -5.91
N GLY A 56 -19.10 5.18 -7.07
CA GLY A 56 -17.65 5.07 -7.19
C GLY A 56 -16.91 6.38 -6.87
N PHE A 57 -17.43 7.52 -7.29
CA PHE A 57 -16.87 8.83 -6.94
C PHE A 57 -16.94 9.11 -5.44
N ALA A 58 -18.07 8.78 -4.79
CA ALA A 58 -18.22 8.93 -3.36
C ALA A 58 -17.19 8.08 -2.58
N GLN A 59 -17.01 6.82 -2.98
CA GLN A 59 -16.03 5.91 -2.38
C GLN A 59 -14.59 6.39 -2.60
N CYS A 60 -14.26 6.81 -3.82
CA CYS A 60 -12.94 7.33 -4.13
C CYS A 60 -12.65 8.65 -3.40
N LEU A 61 -13.66 9.50 -3.16
CA LEU A 61 -13.47 10.74 -2.41
C LEU A 61 -13.05 10.45 -0.96
N GLU A 62 -13.72 9.51 -0.29
CA GLU A 62 -13.38 9.11 1.07
C GLU A 62 -11.94 8.58 1.14
N ASP A 63 -11.55 7.70 0.21
CA ASP A 63 -10.17 7.20 0.08
C ASP A 63 -9.17 8.36 -0.12
N VAL A 64 -9.46 9.34 -0.98
CA VAL A 64 -8.57 10.49 -1.23
C VAL A 64 -8.45 11.41 -0.02
N LEU A 65 -9.54 11.69 0.71
CA LEU A 65 -9.49 12.53 1.90
C LEU A 65 -8.59 11.89 2.98
N VAL A 66 -8.72 10.58 3.20
CA VAL A 66 -7.83 9.82 4.10
C VAL A 66 -6.41 9.83 3.59
N LYS A 67 -6.23 9.58 2.28
CA LYS A 67 -4.91 9.54 1.65
C LYS A 67 -4.19 10.86 1.81
N VAL A 68 -4.82 11.99 1.50
CA VAL A 68 -4.21 13.32 1.55
C VAL A 68 -3.96 13.77 2.98
N SER A 69 -4.89 13.58 3.91
CA SER A 69 -4.73 14.01 5.32
C SER A 69 -3.91 13.05 6.20
N GLY A 70 -3.81 11.78 5.81
CA GLY A 70 -3.30 10.72 6.69
C GLY A 70 -4.26 10.35 7.83
N ASP A 71 -5.49 10.87 7.86
CA ASP A 71 -6.45 10.63 8.94
C ASP A 71 -7.54 9.60 8.55
N PRO A 72 -7.42 8.33 8.97
CA PRO A 72 -8.42 7.31 8.68
C PRO A 72 -9.74 7.51 9.44
N ARG A 73 -9.82 8.41 10.42
CA ARG A 73 -11.07 8.71 11.15
C ARG A 73 -12.09 9.46 10.30
N LEU A 74 -11.69 9.93 9.12
CA LEU A 74 -12.60 10.45 8.10
C LEU A 74 -13.48 9.34 7.51
N ILE A 75 -13.08 8.07 7.64
CA ILE A 75 -13.88 6.95 7.17
C ILE A 75 -15.13 6.82 8.04
N GLY A 76 -16.29 6.88 7.41
CA GLY A 76 -17.58 6.84 8.09
C GLY A 76 -17.97 8.11 8.85
N ASP A 77 -17.20 9.22 8.73
CA ASP A 77 -17.61 10.51 9.28
C ASP A 77 -18.88 10.99 8.54
N PRO A 78 -19.99 11.28 9.23
CA PRO A 78 -21.22 11.76 8.59
C PRO A 78 -21.02 13.04 7.76
N ARG A 79 -20.06 13.89 8.15
CA ARG A 79 -19.70 15.12 7.42
C ARG A 79 -19.04 14.77 6.08
N VAL A 80 -18.22 13.72 6.04
CA VAL A 80 -17.62 13.21 4.80
C VAL A 80 -18.70 12.63 3.89
N THR A 81 -19.67 11.90 4.45
CA THR A 81 -20.81 11.36 3.67
C THR A 81 -21.60 12.46 2.96
N ALA A 82 -21.82 13.61 3.62
CA ALA A 82 -22.48 14.76 3.01
C ALA A 82 -21.70 15.37 1.84
N ILE A 83 -20.36 15.43 1.94
CA ILE A 83 -19.48 15.91 0.86
C ILE A 83 -19.43 14.88 -0.28
N ALA A 84 -19.39 13.58 0.05
CA ALA A 84 -19.34 12.47 -0.90
C ALA A 84 -20.56 12.43 -1.83
N GLY A 85 -21.73 12.88 -1.37
CA GLY A 85 -22.91 13.09 -2.22
C GLY A 85 -22.69 14.11 -3.36
N LYS A 86 -21.65 14.94 -3.28
CA LYS A 86 -21.26 15.95 -4.29
C LYS A 86 -19.89 15.67 -4.91
N ALA A 87 -19.34 14.46 -4.72
CA ALA A 87 -18.00 14.08 -5.16
C ALA A 87 -17.74 14.38 -6.64
N GLY A 88 -18.74 14.19 -7.51
CA GLY A 88 -18.60 14.47 -8.95
C GLY A 88 -18.19 15.91 -9.28
N SER A 89 -18.53 16.89 -8.46
CA SER A 89 -18.11 18.30 -8.65
C SER A 89 -16.63 18.54 -8.34
N MET A 90 -15.98 17.59 -7.66
CA MET A 90 -14.58 17.63 -7.25
C MET A 90 -13.68 16.81 -8.17
N VAL A 91 -14.25 16.02 -9.08
CA VAL A 91 -13.52 15.19 -10.04
C VAL A 91 -12.94 16.08 -11.15
N ALA A 92 -11.64 15.94 -11.39
CA ALA A 92 -10.94 16.54 -12.53
C ALA A 92 -10.98 15.63 -13.76
N ALA A 93 -10.75 14.32 -13.57
CA ALA A 93 -10.81 13.32 -14.63
C ALA A 93 -11.16 11.93 -14.06
N PHE A 94 -11.65 11.03 -14.91
CA PHE A 94 -11.85 9.63 -14.55
C PHE A 94 -11.69 8.71 -15.75
N THR A 95 -11.32 7.46 -15.48
CA THR A 95 -11.14 6.41 -16.49
C THR A 95 -11.72 5.09 -16.03
N TYR A 96 -12.12 4.26 -17.00
CA TYR A 96 -12.60 2.89 -16.74
C TYR A 96 -11.66 1.89 -17.40
N ARG A 97 -11.30 0.84 -16.66
CA ARG A 97 -10.65 -0.35 -17.20
C ARG A 97 -11.53 -1.57 -16.97
N ASP A 98 -11.93 -2.24 -18.05
CA ASP A 98 -12.67 -3.50 -17.96
C ASP A 98 -11.76 -4.60 -17.41
N ARG A 99 -12.13 -5.18 -16.26
CA ARG A 99 -11.32 -6.20 -15.58
C ARG A 99 -11.32 -7.54 -16.30
N LEU A 100 -12.33 -7.80 -17.12
CA LEU A 100 -12.50 -9.06 -17.83
C LEU A 100 -12.16 -8.91 -19.32
N SER A 101 -11.51 -7.82 -19.72
CA SER A 101 -11.20 -7.53 -21.13
C SER A 101 -10.57 -8.76 -21.79
N GLY A 102 -11.14 -9.22 -22.91
CA GLY A 102 -10.71 -10.44 -23.61
C GLY A 102 -11.40 -11.74 -23.18
N VAL A 103 -12.18 -11.75 -22.10
CA VAL A 103 -13.10 -12.85 -21.75
C VAL A 103 -14.43 -12.60 -22.45
N PRO A 104 -14.89 -13.53 -23.33
CA PRO A 104 -16.20 -13.43 -23.97
C PRO A 104 -17.31 -13.35 -22.93
N ILE A 105 -18.31 -12.53 -23.20
CA ILE A 105 -19.52 -12.48 -22.38
C ILE A 105 -20.34 -13.72 -22.74
N HIS A 106 -20.44 -14.67 -21.82
CA HIS A 106 -21.27 -15.85 -21.97
C HIS A 106 -22.61 -15.61 -21.25
N ASP A 107 -23.51 -14.80 -21.81
CA ASP A 107 -24.83 -14.55 -21.21
C ASP A 107 -26.00 -14.64 -22.21
N GLU A 108 -26.58 -15.85 -22.35
CA GLU A 108 -27.92 -16.02 -22.91
C GLU A 108 -29.05 -15.62 -21.92
N GLN A 109 -28.69 -15.13 -20.72
CA GLN A 109 -29.61 -14.75 -19.64
C GLN A 109 -29.25 -13.39 -19.02
N GLY A 110 -29.26 -12.34 -19.84
CA GLY A 110 -29.51 -10.96 -19.40
C GLY A 110 -28.48 -10.28 -18.48
N SER A 111 -27.57 -9.51 -19.09
CA SER A 111 -27.15 -8.16 -18.66
C SER A 111 -26.65 -8.01 -17.22
N TYR A 112 -25.64 -8.79 -16.82
CA TYR A 112 -24.79 -8.37 -15.71
C TYR A 112 -23.76 -7.36 -16.20
N ASP A 113 -23.83 -6.15 -15.65
CA ASP A 113 -22.83 -5.09 -15.88
C ASP A 113 -21.44 -5.58 -15.44
N ARG A 114 -20.49 -5.63 -16.39
CA ARG A 114 -19.13 -6.14 -16.14
C ARG A 114 -18.42 -5.32 -15.06
N PRO A 115 -17.55 -5.94 -14.23
CA PRO A 115 -16.75 -5.20 -13.27
C PRO A 115 -15.70 -4.34 -13.98
N HIS A 116 -15.63 -3.07 -13.61
CA HIS A 116 -14.64 -2.12 -14.11
C HIS A 116 -13.83 -1.53 -12.96
N ASP A 117 -12.54 -1.31 -13.18
CA ASP A 117 -11.73 -0.43 -12.33
C ASP A 117 -12.03 1.02 -12.75
N LEU A 118 -12.72 1.77 -11.88
CA LEU A 118 -12.92 3.21 -12.01
C LEU A 118 -11.77 3.92 -11.30
N THR A 119 -10.92 4.60 -12.07
CA THR A 119 -9.86 5.47 -11.52
C THR A 119 -10.31 6.91 -11.61
N VAL A 120 -10.20 7.65 -10.50
CA VAL A 120 -10.70 9.02 -10.36
C VAL A 120 -9.54 9.92 -9.93
N ASP A 121 -9.33 10.98 -10.69
CA ASP A 121 -8.44 12.09 -10.37
C ASP A 121 -9.28 13.24 -9.84
N PHE A 122 -9.00 13.70 -8.62
CA PHE A 122 -9.68 14.85 -8.02
C PHE A 122 -8.87 16.14 -8.20
N ASP A 123 -9.59 17.25 -8.20
CA ASP A 123 -9.02 18.60 -8.17
C ASP A 123 -8.40 18.87 -6.79
N PRO A 124 -7.06 19.07 -6.69
CA PRO A 124 -6.39 19.27 -5.40
C PRO A 124 -6.95 20.46 -4.61
N ILE A 125 -7.29 21.57 -5.28
CA ILE A 125 -7.81 22.77 -4.61
C ILE A 125 -9.12 22.47 -3.90
N LYS A 126 -9.99 21.68 -4.54
CA LYS A 126 -11.29 21.30 -3.97
C LYS A 126 -11.13 20.29 -2.83
N ILE A 127 -10.20 19.36 -2.94
CA ILE A 127 -9.92 18.38 -1.88
C ILE A 127 -9.35 19.08 -0.64
N ASP A 128 -8.38 19.97 -0.82
CA ASP A 128 -7.77 20.71 0.28
C ASP A 128 -8.78 21.61 0.99
N ALA A 129 -9.64 22.29 0.23
CA ALA A 129 -10.74 23.08 0.80
C ALA A 129 -11.76 22.21 1.57
N ALA A 130 -12.02 20.98 1.11
CA ALA A 130 -12.89 20.04 1.82
C ALA A 130 -12.26 19.54 3.12
N LEU A 131 -10.95 19.26 3.12
CA LEU A 131 -10.21 18.91 4.34
C LEU A 131 -10.21 20.06 5.35
N GLU A 132 -9.95 21.29 4.90
CA GLU A 132 -10.02 22.49 5.74
C GLU A 132 -11.41 22.63 6.39
N HIS A 133 -12.48 22.45 5.62
CA HIS A 133 -13.85 22.46 6.13
C HIS A 133 -14.13 21.37 7.18
N LEU A 134 -13.48 20.21 7.06
CA LEU A 134 -13.56 19.12 8.02
C LEU A 134 -12.69 19.34 9.28
N GLY A 135 -11.89 20.39 9.30
CA GLY A 135 -10.90 20.67 10.34
C GLY A 135 -9.72 19.72 10.25
N ARG A 136 -9.23 19.46 9.03
CA ARG A 136 -8.06 18.63 8.74
C ARG A 136 -7.09 19.40 7.86
N GLU A 137 -5.81 19.09 8.02
CA GLU A 137 -4.76 19.63 7.19
C GLU A 137 -4.21 18.52 6.28
N PRO A 138 -3.82 18.85 5.03
CA PRO A 138 -3.08 17.92 4.20
C PRO A 138 -1.77 17.48 4.85
N TRP A 139 -1.39 16.22 4.69
CA TRP A 139 -0.09 15.73 5.12
C TRP A 139 0.98 16.20 4.13
N LEU A 140 1.65 17.30 4.47
CA LEU A 140 2.62 18.00 3.61
C LEU A 140 4.05 17.44 3.65
N SER A 141 4.44 16.74 4.73
CA SER A 141 5.80 16.20 4.83
C SER A 141 6.00 15.02 3.88
N GLN A 142 7.27 14.76 3.52
CA GLN A 142 7.61 13.62 2.70
C GLN A 142 7.16 12.33 3.40
N ARG A 143 6.35 11.53 2.71
CA ARG A 143 5.85 10.29 3.27
C ARG A 143 7.00 9.29 3.43
N PRO A 144 7.23 8.78 4.63
CA PRO A 144 8.25 7.77 4.84
C PRO A 144 7.85 6.47 4.14
N ARG A 145 8.85 5.74 3.68
CA ARG A 145 8.67 4.37 3.20
C ARG A 145 8.44 3.45 4.37
N VAL A 146 7.41 2.60 4.27
CA VAL A 146 7.05 1.66 5.33
C VAL A 146 7.61 0.28 5.01
N VAL A 147 8.57 -0.19 5.80
CA VAL A 147 9.01 -1.58 5.78
C VAL A 147 8.08 -2.37 6.71
N VAL A 148 7.31 -3.30 6.15
CA VAL A 148 6.36 -4.09 6.92
C VAL A 148 7.01 -5.41 7.36
N VAL A 149 7.14 -5.60 8.67
CA VAL A 149 7.66 -6.84 9.27
C VAL A 149 6.47 -7.62 9.85
N LEU A 150 5.98 -8.59 9.09
CA LEU A 150 4.74 -9.30 9.43
C LEU A 150 4.98 -10.80 9.65
N LYS A 151 4.63 -11.28 10.85
CA LYS A 151 4.56 -12.71 11.15
C LYS A 151 3.13 -13.22 10.95
N VAL A 152 2.96 -14.23 10.11
CA VAL A 152 1.68 -14.87 9.84
C VAL A 152 1.60 -16.23 10.52
N THR A 153 0.53 -16.46 11.29
CA THR A 153 0.20 -17.73 11.93
C THR A 153 -1.10 -18.25 11.32
N PRO A 154 -1.02 -19.06 10.25
CA PRO A 154 -2.20 -19.53 9.52
C PRO A 154 -3.01 -20.54 10.33
N ARG A 155 -4.24 -20.80 9.90
CA ARG A 155 -5.09 -21.85 10.49
C ARG A 155 -4.46 -23.24 10.44
N LYS A 156 -3.73 -23.53 9.36
CA LYS A 156 -3.01 -24.79 9.14
C LYS A 156 -1.61 -24.48 8.62
N GLY A 157 -0.63 -25.26 9.03
CA GLY A 157 0.77 -25.08 8.67
C GLY A 157 1.58 -24.33 9.73
N ALA A 158 2.88 -24.19 9.49
CA ALA A 158 3.77 -23.50 10.40
C ALA A 158 3.63 -21.97 10.27
N PRO A 159 3.86 -21.20 11.34
CA PRO A 159 4.01 -19.75 11.25
C PRO A 159 5.18 -19.38 10.33
N PHE A 160 5.02 -18.29 9.58
CA PHE A 160 6.03 -17.80 8.64
C PHE A 160 6.10 -16.27 8.66
N MET A 161 7.16 -15.71 8.08
CA MET A 161 7.28 -14.26 7.87
C MET A 161 6.85 -13.92 6.45
N LEU A 162 5.94 -12.96 6.29
CA LEU A 162 5.60 -12.47 4.96
C LEU A 162 6.80 -11.69 4.41
N SER A 163 7.26 -12.09 3.23
CA SER A 163 8.47 -11.56 2.61
C SER A 163 8.23 -11.29 1.14
N SER A 164 9.05 -10.43 0.53
CA SER A 164 8.84 -9.98 -0.86
C SER A 164 8.96 -11.12 -1.89
N ASP A 165 9.79 -12.12 -1.60
CA ASP A 165 10.22 -13.20 -2.49
C ASP A 165 9.70 -14.58 -2.08
N SER A 166 8.71 -14.68 -1.19
CA SER A 166 8.09 -15.96 -0.87
C SER A 166 7.22 -16.49 -2.03
N GLY A 167 7.23 -17.82 -2.21
CA GLY A 167 6.67 -18.48 -3.39
C GLY A 167 5.26 -19.05 -3.25
N GLY A 168 4.67 -19.04 -2.04
CA GLY A 168 3.33 -19.60 -1.82
C GLY A 168 2.23 -18.78 -2.49
N ALA A 169 1.19 -19.45 -3.03
CA ALA A 169 0.04 -18.77 -3.64
C ALA A 169 -0.68 -17.85 -2.64
N SER A 170 -0.95 -18.34 -1.43
CA SER A 170 -1.52 -17.53 -0.34
C SER A 170 -0.66 -16.33 0.02
N ASP A 171 0.66 -16.46 -0.08
CA ASP A 171 1.60 -15.36 0.17
C ASP A 171 1.53 -14.30 -0.93
N ALA A 172 1.28 -14.71 -2.19
CA ALA A 172 1.08 -13.78 -3.29
C ALA A 172 -0.19 -12.94 -3.07
N ASP A 173 -1.30 -13.57 -2.66
CA ASP A 173 -2.55 -12.86 -2.35
C ASP A 173 -2.38 -11.89 -1.18
N MET A 174 -1.69 -12.32 -0.11
CA MET A 174 -1.40 -11.46 1.04
C MET A 174 -0.51 -10.27 0.66
N ARG A 175 0.54 -10.49 -0.15
CA ARG A 175 1.40 -9.41 -0.66
C ARG A 175 0.61 -8.41 -1.49
N PHE A 176 -0.23 -8.90 -2.40
CA PHE A 176 -1.08 -8.04 -3.23
C PHE A 176 -2.04 -7.22 -2.38
N SER A 177 -2.70 -7.87 -1.42
CA SER A 177 -3.65 -7.22 -0.51
C SER A 177 -3.00 -6.15 0.37
N LEU A 178 -1.82 -6.45 0.94
CA LEU A 178 -1.06 -5.50 1.74
C LEU A 178 -0.60 -4.30 0.91
N ALA A 179 -0.10 -4.54 -0.31
CA ALA A 179 0.27 -3.47 -1.24
C ALA A 179 -0.94 -2.60 -1.63
N ALA A 180 -2.10 -3.21 -1.86
CA ALA A 180 -3.34 -2.49 -2.14
C ALA A 180 -3.79 -1.64 -0.93
N ALA A 181 -3.64 -2.15 0.29
CA ALA A 181 -3.92 -1.40 1.51
C ALA A 181 -2.99 -0.18 1.66
N ALA A 182 -1.70 -0.34 1.38
CA ALA A 182 -0.73 0.75 1.41
C ALA A 182 -1.02 1.83 0.35
N ALA A 183 -1.38 1.41 -0.87
CA ALA A 183 -1.74 2.32 -1.95
C ALA A 183 -2.97 3.18 -1.63
N ARG A 184 -3.97 2.62 -0.91
CA ARG A 184 -5.17 3.34 -0.47
C ARG A 184 -4.87 4.51 0.47
N VAL A 185 -3.84 4.38 1.30
CA VAL A 185 -3.40 5.46 2.20
C VAL A 185 -2.20 6.24 1.66
N GLY A 186 -1.79 5.97 0.41
CA GLY A 186 -0.70 6.68 -0.24
C GLY A 186 0.67 6.47 0.42
N MET A 187 0.87 5.30 1.04
CA MET A 187 2.13 4.97 1.70
C MET A 187 2.99 4.08 0.78
N PRO A 188 4.22 4.49 0.43
CA PRO A 188 5.16 3.58 -0.20
C PRO A 188 5.50 2.48 0.81
N MET A 189 5.43 1.22 0.38
CA MET A 189 5.67 0.08 1.25
C MET A 189 6.61 -0.94 0.64
N GLU A 190 7.34 -1.65 1.49
CA GLU A 190 8.21 -2.75 1.11
C GLU A 190 8.11 -3.88 2.14
N LEU A 191 8.42 -5.09 1.67
CA LEU A 191 8.57 -6.27 2.52
C LEU A 191 10.03 -6.69 2.53
N PRO A 192 10.55 -7.22 3.66
CA PRO A 192 11.88 -7.77 3.70
C PRO A 192 11.99 -9.02 2.81
N LEU A 193 13.19 -9.27 2.30
CA LEU A 193 13.53 -10.56 1.69
C LEU A 193 13.49 -11.68 2.74
N GLN A 194 13.13 -12.91 2.34
CA GLN A 194 13.08 -14.11 3.20
C GLN A 194 14.34 -14.25 4.08
N ALA A 195 15.52 -14.04 3.50
CA ALA A 195 16.81 -14.15 4.18
C ALA A 195 17.01 -13.17 5.35
N ASN A 196 16.26 -12.07 5.36
CA ASN A 196 16.28 -11.04 6.40
C ASN A 196 15.03 -11.07 7.29
N ALA A 197 13.92 -11.62 6.78
CA ALA A 197 12.65 -11.70 7.49
C ALA A 197 12.77 -12.51 8.79
N GLY A 198 13.48 -13.63 8.77
CA GLY A 198 13.70 -14.47 9.97
C GLY A 198 14.61 -13.86 11.05
N LYS A 199 15.27 -12.74 10.77
CA LYS A 199 16.11 -12.00 11.73
C LYS A 199 15.32 -10.92 12.49
N SER A 200 14.11 -10.62 12.03
CA SER A 200 13.28 -9.53 12.57
C SER A 200 12.15 -10.14 13.41
N ASP A 201 12.13 -9.84 14.71
CA ASP A 201 11.00 -10.19 15.56
C ASP A 201 10.01 -9.02 15.57
N PRO A 202 8.76 -9.19 15.09
CA PRO A 202 7.75 -8.13 15.15
C PRO A 202 7.53 -7.57 16.56
N LYS A 203 7.78 -8.36 17.61
CA LYS A 203 7.70 -7.90 19.00
C LYS A 203 8.88 -7.04 19.44
N ALA A 204 10.01 -7.15 18.76
CA ALA A 204 11.25 -6.43 19.03
C ALA A 204 11.42 -5.19 18.15
N ALA A 205 10.34 -4.66 17.54
CA ALA A 205 10.30 -3.45 16.73
C ALA A 205 11.36 -2.44 17.18
N THR A 206 12.35 -2.18 16.33
CA THR A 206 13.58 -1.48 16.74
C THR A 206 13.36 0.01 16.92
N GLY A 207 12.33 0.55 16.27
CA GLY A 207 11.83 1.90 16.48
C GLY A 207 12.82 2.96 16.06
N SER A 208 12.84 3.25 14.77
CA SER A 208 13.33 4.51 14.26
C SER A 208 12.68 4.77 12.90
N VAL A 209 12.17 5.98 12.70
CA VAL A 209 12.14 6.53 11.35
C VAL A 209 13.60 6.86 11.02
N ALA A 210 14.24 6.03 10.21
CA ALA A 210 15.64 6.20 9.87
C ALA A 210 15.76 7.02 8.58
N ALA A 211 16.72 7.93 8.53
CA ALA A 211 17.13 8.53 7.27
C ALA A 211 17.78 7.43 6.40
N GLY A 212 17.05 6.96 5.39
CA GLY A 212 17.59 6.09 4.35
C GLY A 212 18.19 6.92 3.21
N ASN A 213 19.00 6.27 2.37
CA ASN A 213 19.60 6.92 1.19
C ASN A 213 18.54 7.51 0.24
N ASP A 214 17.30 7.01 0.29
CA ASP A 214 16.17 7.42 -0.55
C ASP A 214 15.04 8.09 0.26
N GLY A 215 15.35 8.65 1.43
CA GLY A 215 14.39 9.30 2.33
C GLY A 215 14.07 8.50 3.60
N GLU A 216 13.10 8.98 4.36
CA GLU A 216 12.72 8.40 5.65
C GLU A 216 12.12 7.00 5.51
N VAL A 217 12.51 6.09 6.41
CA VAL A 217 12.04 4.71 6.47
C VAL A 217 11.44 4.41 7.84
N ALA A 218 10.18 4.00 7.90
CA ALA A 218 9.48 3.57 9.11
C ALA A 218 9.27 2.04 9.11
N GLU A 219 9.45 1.40 10.27
CA GLU A 219 9.14 -0.02 10.47
C GLU A 219 7.70 -0.16 11.00
N LEU A 220 6.83 -0.83 10.24
CA LEU A 220 5.52 -1.32 10.72
C LEU A 220 5.66 -2.78 11.08
N SER A 221 5.65 -3.09 12.38
CA SER A 221 5.74 -4.47 12.86
C SER A 221 4.33 -5.00 13.12
N GLY A 222 4.07 -6.26 12.74
CA GLY A 222 2.76 -6.86 12.98
C GLY A 222 2.76 -8.38 13.12
N THR A 223 1.69 -8.88 13.73
CA THR A 223 1.36 -10.31 13.75
C THR A 223 -0.04 -10.53 13.24
N LEU A 224 -0.22 -11.52 12.36
CA LEU A 224 -1.51 -11.91 11.80
C LEU A 224 -1.77 -13.38 12.15
N ALA A 225 -2.72 -13.66 13.05
CA ALA A 225 -3.00 -15.02 13.54
C ALA A 225 -4.46 -15.41 13.30
N TRP A 226 -4.69 -16.60 12.76
CA TRP A 226 -6.05 -17.13 12.62
C TRP A 226 -6.63 -17.49 13.99
N SER A 227 -7.89 -17.15 14.23
CA SER A 227 -8.63 -17.53 15.44
C SER A 227 -9.97 -18.16 15.05
N ASP A 228 -10.17 -19.43 15.47
CA ASP A 228 -11.46 -20.11 15.28
C ASP A 228 -12.57 -19.47 16.14
N GLU A 229 -12.23 -18.94 17.33
CA GLU A 229 -13.18 -18.23 18.20
C GLU A 229 -13.66 -16.91 17.58
N ALA A 230 -12.72 -16.10 17.08
CA ALA A 230 -13.06 -14.84 16.42
C ALA A 230 -13.63 -15.05 15.01
N LYS A 231 -13.62 -16.28 14.49
CA LYS A 231 -14.04 -16.65 13.12
C LYS A 231 -13.32 -15.82 12.05
N GLY A 232 -12.05 -15.52 12.27
CA GLY A 232 -11.26 -14.68 11.39
C GLY A 232 -9.86 -14.44 11.90
N TRP A 233 -9.16 -13.52 11.25
CA TRP A 233 -7.82 -13.11 11.64
C TRP A 233 -7.86 -12.12 12.81
N ILE A 234 -6.88 -12.25 13.68
CA ILE A 234 -6.49 -11.24 14.67
C ILE A 234 -5.17 -10.66 14.19
N ALA A 235 -5.13 -9.33 14.04
CA ALA A 235 -3.94 -8.60 13.66
C ALA A 235 -3.55 -7.61 14.74
N ASP A 236 -2.33 -7.75 15.24
CA ASP A 236 -1.68 -6.80 16.14
C ASP A 236 -0.66 -6.00 15.34
N TRP A 237 -0.67 -4.68 15.51
CA TRP A 237 0.23 -3.77 14.81
C TRP A 237 0.97 -2.89 15.80
N ARG A 238 2.19 -2.51 15.43
CA ARG A 238 3.05 -1.64 16.22
C ARG A 238 3.90 -0.74 15.34
N ILE A 239 3.96 0.53 15.69
CA ILE A 239 4.95 1.49 15.17
C ILE A 239 5.59 2.20 16.34
N LYS A 240 6.91 2.34 16.29
CA LYS A 240 7.67 3.20 17.20
C LYS A 240 8.26 4.37 16.43
N THR A 241 7.89 5.58 16.84
CA THR A 241 8.38 6.82 16.25
C THR A 241 8.45 7.91 17.31
N GLU A 242 9.42 8.82 17.20
CA GLU A 242 9.60 9.95 18.15
C GLU A 242 9.65 9.53 19.63
N GLY A 243 10.22 8.35 19.92
CA GLY A 243 10.27 7.81 21.27
C GLY A 243 8.92 7.33 21.84
N ARG A 244 7.85 7.34 21.04
CA ARG A 244 6.53 6.81 21.38
C ARG A 244 6.31 5.45 20.73
N ASP A 245 5.48 4.65 21.39
CA ASP A 245 5.13 3.30 20.97
C ASP A 245 3.62 3.21 20.77
N TYR A 246 3.21 3.01 19.53
CA TYR A 246 1.81 2.94 19.13
C TYR A 246 1.45 1.49 18.86
N LEU A 247 0.42 0.99 19.53
CA LEU A 247 -0.11 -0.37 19.34
C LEU A 247 -1.60 -0.31 19.06
N TRP A 248 -2.07 -1.09 18.09
CA TRP A 248 -3.50 -1.23 17.79
C TRP A 248 -3.80 -2.62 17.25
N GLN A 249 -5.08 -3.00 17.28
CA GLN A 249 -5.50 -4.36 16.95
C GLN A 249 -6.84 -4.37 16.23
N VAL A 250 -6.99 -5.32 15.31
CA VAL A 250 -8.29 -5.70 14.74
C VAL A 250 -8.51 -7.21 14.86
N ARG A 251 -9.76 -7.63 15.06
CA ARG A 251 -10.11 -9.04 15.34
C ARG A 251 -11.31 -9.49 14.52
N GLY A 252 -11.32 -10.78 14.18
CA GLY A 252 -12.46 -11.42 13.52
C GLY A 252 -12.68 -10.94 12.09
N VAL A 253 -11.61 -10.50 11.42
CA VAL A 253 -11.66 -9.94 10.07
C VAL A 253 -10.96 -10.81 9.04
N GLY A 254 -11.20 -10.56 7.74
CA GLY A 254 -10.36 -11.08 6.67
C GLY A 254 -8.97 -10.43 6.68
N PHE A 255 -7.97 -11.06 6.05
CA PHE A 255 -6.62 -10.47 5.99
C PHE A 255 -6.60 -9.13 5.25
N ASP A 256 -7.48 -8.92 4.26
CA ASP A 256 -7.60 -7.64 3.56
C ASP A 256 -7.94 -6.48 4.51
N GLU A 257 -8.87 -6.69 5.43
CA GLU A 257 -9.23 -5.67 6.41
C GLU A 257 -8.15 -5.54 7.49
N ALA A 258 -7.52 -6.64 7.89
CA ALA A 258 -6.37 -6.59 8.79
C ALA A 258 -5.25 -5.68 8.24
N PHE A 259 -4.93 -5.81 6.95
CA PHE A 259 -3.91 -4.99 6.29
C PHE A 259 -4.36 -3.54 6.09
N ARG A 260 -5.64 -3.30 5.76
CA ARG A 260 -6.20 -1.94 5.73
C ARG A 260 -6.10 -1.27 7.09
N ASN A 261 -6.46 -1.96 8.17
CA ASN A 261 -6.31 -1.45 9.54
C ASN A 261 -4.84 -1.14 9.86
N GLY A 262 -3.90 -2.03 9.53
CA GLY A 262 -2.47 -1.79 9.73
C GLY A 262 -1.95 -0.55 8.99
N MET A 263 -2.22 -0.44 7.69
CA MET A 263 -1.72 0.68 6.89
C MET A 263 -2.41 2.01 7.24
N ARG A 264 -3.69 1.99 7.61
CA ARG A 264 -4.41 3.16 8.15
C ARG A 264 -3.81 3.64 9.46
N GLY A 265 -3.54 2.74 10.39
CA GLY A 265 -2.88 3.09 11.66
C GLY A 265 -1.48 3.65 11.43
N ALA A 266 -0.72 3.08 10.48
CA ALA A 266 0.58 3.62 10.11
C ALA A 266 0.48 5.04 9.54
N ALA A 267 -0.43 5.29 8.59
CA ALA A 267 -0.65 6.63 8.06
C ALA A 267 -1.08 7.63 9.15
N GLN A 268 -1.94 7.21 10.09
CA GLN A 268 -2.39 8.06 11.19
C GLN A 268 -1.24 8.47 12.12
N VAL A 269 -0.39 7.52 12.50
CA VAL A 269 0.76 7.79 13.38
C VAL A 269 1.76 8.70 12.67
N LEU A 270 2.14 8.35 11.43
CA LEU A 270 3.21 9.02 10.68
C LEU A 270 2.80 10.41 10.16
N SER A 271 1.50 10.67 9.99
CA SER A 271 0.96 12.00 9.70
C SER A 271 0.77 12.89 10.93
N GLY A 272 1.02 12.38 12.14
CA GLY A 272 0.82 13.12 13.39
C GLY A 272 -0.64 13.14 13.88
N ASN A 273 -1.55 12.37 13.27
CA ASN A 273 -2.95 12.23 13.70
C ASN A 273 -3.16 11.33 14.93
N GLY A 274 -2.07 10.87 15.56
CA GLY A 274 -2.07 10.26 16.89
C GLY A 274 -2.33 8.75 16.90
N GLN A 275 -2.93 8.27 17.99
CA GLN A 275 -3.11 6.84 18.28
C GLN A 275 -4.20 6.22 17.38
N PRO A 276 -3.88 5.12 16.67
CA PRO A 276 -4.87 4.34 15.92
C PRO A 276 -5.85 3.61 16.83
N ALA A 277 -7.05 3.36 16.29
CA ALA A 277 -8.10 2.56 16.91
C ALA A 277 -8.02 1.08 16.48
#